data_AF-A0A1L3NAZ0-F1
#
_entry.id   AF-A0A1L3NAZ0-F1
#
_cell.length_a   1.000
_cell.length_b   1.000
_cell.length_c   1.000
_cell.angle_alpha   90.00
_cell.angle_beta   90.00
_cell.angle_gamma   90.00
#
_symmetry.space_group_name_H-M   'P 1'
#
loop_
_entity.id
_entity.type
_entity.pdbx_description
1 polymer ?
#
loop_
_entity_poly.entity_id
_entity_poly.type
_entity_poly.pdbx_seq_one_letter_code
_entity_poly.pdbx_strand_id
1 'polypeptide(L)'
;MKKLDVIRKLKKIKKLKLVGVIIIIVAFSVLHITPKRALRTHLFITGHPIIAFKTSITDDEFHNKINSKFLEVENAHCYTLTIPIIEKETDSYLANYIVRKKGFLYFADYYGEA
;
A
#
# COMPACT_ATOMS: atom_id res chain seq x y z
N MET A 1 12.00 8.60 48.76
CA MET A 1 10.88 7.95 48.03
C MET A 1 10.54 8.59 46.66
N LYS A 2 10.33 9.92 46.55
CA LYS A 2 9.88 10.60 45.30
C LYS A 2 10.74 10.38 44.04
N LYS A 3 12.08 10.29 44.15
CA LYS A 3 12.99 10.16 42.99
C LYS A 3 12.82 8.81 42.25
N LEU A 4 12.57 7.73 42.98
CA LEU A 4 12.36 6.40 42.39
C LEU A 4 11.04 6.34 41.61
N ASP A 5 9.98 6.97 42.13
CA ASP A 5 8.68 7.07 41.46
C ASP A 5 8.76 7.87 40.15
N VAL A 6 9.51 8.98 40.14
CA VAL A 6 9.76 9.78 38.94
C VAL A 6 10.49 8.95 37.87
N ILE A 7 11.56 8.24 38.25
CA ILE A 7 12.31 7.37 37.32
C ILE A 7 11.42 6.24 36.78
N ARG A 8 10.59 5.63 37.63
CA ARG A 8 9.64 4.58 37.23
C ARG A 8 8.61 5.10 36.21
N LYS A 9 8.04 6.29 36.46
CA LYS A 9 7.11 6.96 35.53
C LYS A 9 7.79 7.26 34.18
N LEU A 10 9.02 7.79 34.18
CA LEU A 10 9.77 8.06 32.94
C LEU A 10 10.06 6.79 32.13
N LYS A 11 10.49 5.69 32.78
CA LYS A 11 10.69 4.40 32.11
C LYS A 11 9.39 3.87 31.49
N LYS A 12 8.25 3.99 32.20
CA LYS A 12 6.94 3.58 31.70
C LYS A 12 6.52 4.40 30.46
N ILE A 13 6.71 5.71 30.47
CA ILE A 13 6.41 6.58 29.32
C ILE A 13 7.30 6.22 28.12
N LYS A 14 8.60 6.03 28.33
CA LYS A 14 9.52 5.58 27.27
C LYS A 14 9.09 4.23 26.67
N LYS A 15 8.72 3.26 27.51
CA LYS A 15 8.20 1.96 27.08
C LYS A 15 6.91 2.09 26.27
N LEU A 16 5.96 2.92 26.72
CA LEU A 16 4.70 3.15 26.01
C LEU A 16 4.92 3.78 24.63
N LYS A 17 5.82 4.77 24.54
CA LYS A 17 6.20 5.37 23.26
C LYS A 17 6.82 4.33 22.31
N LEU A 18 7.71 3.47 22.82
CA LEU A 18 8.32 2.40 22.02
C LEU A 18 7.27 1.42 21.49
N VAL A 19 6.32 0.99 22.33
CA VAL A 19 5.22 0.11 21.91
C VAL A 19 4.38 0.79 20.82
N GLY A 20 4.07 2.08 20.96
CA GLY A 20 3.34 2.84 19.94
C GLY A 20 4.06 2.84 18.59
N VAL A 21 5.37 3.10 18.58
CA VAL A 21 6.19 3.06 17.36
C VAL A 21 6.18 1.68 16.71
N ILE A 22 6.32 0.61 17.50
CA ILE A 22 6.29 -0.77 17.00
C ILE A 22 4.93 -1.09 16.37
N ILE A 23 3.83 -0.69 17.00
CA ILE A 23 2.48 -0.91 16.45
C ILE A 23 2.32 -0.24 15.09
N ILE A 24 2.80 1.00 14.94
CA ILE A 24 2.76 1.73 13.66
C ILE A 24 3.58 1.01 12.60
N ILE A 25 4.80 0.58 12.92
CA ILE A 25 5.66 -0.16 11.97
C ILE A 25 5.00 -1.47 11.54
N VAL A 26 4.41 -2.22 12.47
CA VAL A 26 3.73 -3.48 12.15
C VAL A 26 2.49 -3.22 11.29
N ALA A 27 1.66 -2.24 11.65
CA ALA A 27 0.48 -1.87 10.87
C ALA A 27 0.85 -1.46 9.44
N PHE A 28 1.86 -0.59 9.29
CA PHE A 28 2.38 -0.18 7.99
C PHE A 28 2.88 -1.38 7.17
N SER A 29 3.68 -2.25 7.80
CA SER A 29 4.22 -3.45 7.14
C SER A 29 3.10 -4.38 6.68
N VAL A 30 2.11 -4.61 7.53
CA VAL A 30 0.93 -5.44 7.25
C VAL A 30 0.16 -4.91 6.03
N LEU A 31 0.00 -3.59 5.90
CA LEU A 31 -0.67 -2.97 4.75
C LEU A 31 0.11 -3.15 3.43
N HIS A 32 1.42 -3.36 3.49
CA HIS A 32 2.31 -3.34 2.33
C HIS A 32 3.01 -4.69 2.08
N ILE A 33 2.69 -5.76 2.83
CA ILE A 33 3.41 -7.04 2.75
C ILE A 33 3.06 -7.91 1.52
N THR A 34 1.96 -7.59 0.82
CA THR A 34 1.57 -8.28 -0.42
C THR A 34 1.11 -7.27 -1.48
N PRO A 35 1.26 -7.58 -2.78
CA PRO A 35 0.83 -6.69 -3.86
C PRO A 35 -0.60 -6.18 -3.73
N LYS A 36 -1.56 -7.08 -3.50
CA LYS A 36 -2.98 -6.74 -3.39
C LYS A 36 -3.27 -5.82 -2.20
N ARG A 37 -2.58 -5.98 -1.07
CA ARG A 37 -2.76 -5.11 0.11
C ARG A 37 -2.15 -3.73 -0.13
N ALA A 38 -0.99 -3.67 -0.76
CA ALA A 38 -0.38 -2.40 -1.15
C ALA A 38 -1.30 -1.63 -2.11
N LEU A 39 -1.86 -2.31 -3.12
CA LEU A 39 -2.81 -1.71 -4.04
C LEU A 39 -4.08 -1.20 -3.33
N ARG A 40 -4.70 -2.01 -2.46
CA ARG A 40 -5.85 -1.54 -1.66
C ARG A 40 -5.50 -0.36 -0.76
N THR A 41 -4.31 -0.37 -0.17
CA THR A 41 -3.84 0.74 0.67
C THR A 41 -3.63 2.01 -0.15
N HIS A 42 -3.06 1.89 -1.35
CA HIS A 42 -2.95 3.01 -2.30
C HIS A 42 -4.33 3.57 -2.63
N LEU A 43 -5.27 2.74 -3.10
CA LEU A 43 -6.64 3.15 -3.41
C LEU A 43 -7.35 3.82 -2.22
N PHE A 44 -7.13 3.32 -1.01
CA PHE A 44 -7.70 3.91 0.19
C PHE A 44 -7.14 5.31 0.46
N ILE A 45 -5.80 5.47 0.40
CA ILE A 45 -5.11 6.73 0.71
C ILE A 45 -5.33 7.76 -0.40
N THR A 46 -5.53 7.35 -1.65
CA THR A 46 -5.80 8.24 -2.79
C THR A 46 -7.27 8.63 -2.93
N GLY A 47 -8.14 8.28 -1.98
CA GLY A 47 -9.52 8.78 -1.92
C GLY A 47 -10.59 7.84 -2.48
N HIS A 48 -10.26 6.56 -2.71
CA HIS A 48 -11.18 5.54 -3.21
C HIS A 48 -11.42 4.40 -2.20
N PRO A 49 -11.79 4.68 -0.93
CA PRO A 49 -11.91 3.65 0.10
C PRO A 49 -12.98 2.61 -0.23
N ILE A 50 -14.10 3.00 -0.85
CA ILE A 50 -15.16 2.05 -1.24
C ILE A 50 -14.64 1.06 -2.28
N ILE A 51 -13.92 1.54 -3.29
CA ILE A 51 -13.34 0.69 -4.34
C ILE A 51 -12.26 -0.22 -3.75
N ALA A 52 -11.40 0.30 -2.87
CA ALA A 52 -10.35 -0.48 -2.20
C ALA A 52 -10.87 -1.76 -1.52
N PHE A 53 -12.10 -1.76 -1.00
CA PHE A 53 -12.70 -2.93 -0.36
C PHE A 53 -13.60 -3.76 -1.27
N LYS A 54 -14.23 -3.16 -2.29
CA LYS A 54 -15.22 -3.85 -3.13
C LYS A 54 -14.65 -4.46 -4.41
N THR A 55 -13.57 -3.89 -4.96
CA THR A 55 -13.02 -4.36 -6.23
C THR A 55 -12.23 -5.66 -6.05
N SER A 56 -12.38 -6.56 -7.00
CA SER A 56 -11.44 -7.65 -7.21
C SER A 56 -10.22 -7.13 -7.96
N ILE A 57 -9.04 -7.64 -7.59
CA ILE A 57 -7.75 -7.31 -8.18
C ILE A 57 -7.26 -8.57 -8.90
N THR A 58 -7.15 -8.48 -10.22
CA THR A 58 -6.69 -9.55 -11.12
C THR A 58 -5.38 -9.16 -11.77
N ASP A 59 -4.66 -10.15 -12.30
CA ASP A 59 -3.43 -9.88 -13.06
C ASP A 59 -3.76 -9.21 -14.39
N ASP A 60 -2.93 -8.24 -14.77
CA ASP A 60 -3.03 -7.56 -16.06
C ASP A 60 -2.16 -8.29 -17.10
N GLU A 61 -2.70 -9.35 -17.69
CA GLU A 61 -1.92 -10.23 -18.59
C GLU A 61 -1.32 -9.47 -19.77
N PHE A 62 -2.03 -8.47 -20.31
CA PHE A 62 -1.60 -7.70 -21.46
C PHE A 62 -0.37 -6.86 -21.16
N HIS A 63 -0.42 -6.00 -20.14
CA HIS A 63 0.70 -5.13 -19.81
C HIS A 63 1.88 -5.92 -19.24
N ASN A 64 1.62 -6.98 -18.46
CA ASN A 64 2.68 -7.84 -17.95
C ASN A 64 3.44 -8.55 -19.08
N LYS A 65 2.76 -8.91 -20.18
CA LYS A 65 3.40 -9.54 -21.34
C LYS A 65 4.20 -8.54 -22.17
N ILE A 66 3.57 -7.43 -22.55
CA ILE A 66 4.17 -6.45 -23.47
C ILE A 66 5.32 -5.70 -22.81
N ASN A 67 5.19 -5.35 -21.53
CA ASN A 67 6.19 -4.57 -20.79
C ASN A 67 7.05 -5.42 -19.85
N SER A 68 7.09 -6.74 -20.07
CA SER A 68 7.79 -7.73 -19.22
C SER A 68 9.22 -7.32 -18.85
N LYS A 69 10.04 -6.88 -19.83
CA LYS A 69 11.43 -6.44 -19.56
C LYS A 69 11.52 -5.24 -18.63
N PHE A 70 10.65 -4.25 -18.82
CA PHE A 70 10.60 -3.06 -17.97
C PHE A 70 10.15 -3.43 -16.56
N LEU A 71 9.12 -4.26 -16.44
CA LEU A 71 8.58 -4.70 -15.16
C LEU A 71 9.57 -5.57 -14.38
N GLU A 72 10.37 -6.39 -15.06
CA GLU A 72 11.44 -7.16 -14.44
C GLU A 72 12.52 -6.24 -13.83
N VAL A 73 12.98 -5.23 -14.58
CA VAL A 73 13.95 -4.23 -14.10
C VAL A 73 13.41 -3.45 -12.90
N GLU A 74 12.13 -3.09 -12.94
CA GLU A 74 11.46 -2.35 -11.86
C GLU A 74 11.04 -3.23 -10.67
N ASN A 75 11.26 -4.55 -10.75
CA ASN A 75 10.77 -5.54 -9.78
C ASN A 75 9.27 -5.35 -9.51
N ALA A 76 8.49 -5.25 -10.58
CA ALA A 76 7.12 -4.80 -10.60
C ALA A 76 6.18 -5.76 -11.32
N HIS A 77 4.89 -5.61 -11.07
CA HIS A 77 3.83 -6.39 -11.72
C HIS A 77 2.57 -5.53 -11.85
N CYS A 78 1.92 -5.61 -13.01
CA CYS A 78 0.67 -4.89 -13.28
C CYS A 78 -0.55 -5.71 -12.85
N TYR A 79 -1.57 -5.01 -12.35
CA TYR A 79 -2.84 -5.56 -11.91
C TYR A 79 -3.97 -4.66 -12.38
N THR A 80 -5.14 -5.27 -12.61
CA THR A 80 -6.35 -4.57 -13.06
C THR A 80 -7.44 -4.67 -12.00
N LEU A 81 -8.17 -3.57 -11.82
CA LEU A 81 -9.38 -3.51 -11.00
C LEU A 81 -10.58 -3.97 -11.83
N THR A 82 -11.33 -4.93 -11.30
CA THR A 82 -12.62 -5.34 -11.91
C THR A 82 -13.68 -4.25 -11.90
N ILE A 83 -13.61 -3.35 -10.91
CA ILE A 83 -14.41 -2.12 -10.83
C ILE A 83 -13.44 -0.95 -10.97
N PRO A 84 -13.42 -0.25 -12.13
CA PRO A 84 -12.53 0.89 -12.35
C PRO A 84 -12.97 2.11 -11.53
N ILE A 85 -12.04 3.01 -11.27
CA ILE A 85 -12.34 4.34 -10.73
C ILE A 85 -12.72 5.25 -11.88
N ILE A 86 -13.83 5.97 -11.74
CA ILE A 86 -14.29 6.98 -12.70
C ILE A 86 -13.88 8.34 -12.17
N GLU A 87 -12.95 8.99 -12.87
CA GLU A 87 -12.52 10.35 -12.57
C GLU A 87 -13.44 11.35 -13.28
N LYS A 88 -14.27 12.05 -12.50
CA LYS A 88 -15.35 12.90 -13.04
C LYS A 88 -14.87 14.08 -13.89
N GLU A 89 -13.64 14.55 -13.65
CA GLU A 89 -13.10 15.73 -14.34
C GLU A 89 -12.60 15.39 -15.74
N THR A 90 -12.04 14.19 -15.91
CA THR A 90 -11.41 13.74 -17.16
C THR A 90 -12.24 12.70 -17.90
N ASP A 91 -13.31 12.18 -17.27
CA ASP A 91 -14.10 11.03 -17.71
C ASP A 91 -13.23 9.76 -17.94
N SER A 92 -12.11 9.68 -17.21
CA SER A 92 -11.14 8.57 -17.35
C SER A 92 -11.48 7.40 -16.43
N TYR A 93 -11.18 6.20 -16.93
CA TYR A 93 -11.30 4.94 -16.19
C TYR A 93 -9.93 4.51 -15.68
N LEU A 94 -9.70 4.61 -14.37
CA LEU A 94 -8.45 4.17 -13.75
C LEU A 94 -8.61 2.71 -13.33
N ALA A 95 -8.21 1.79 -14.21
CA ALA A 95 -8.33 0.35 -14.01
C ALA A 95 -6.99 -0.33 -13.71
N ASN A 96 -5.89 0.13 -14.32
CA ASN A 96 -4.63 -0.60 -14.32
C ASN A 96 -3.59 0.07 -13.40
N TYR A 97 -2.95 -0.74 -12.58
CA TYR A 97 -2.01 -0.31 -11.55
C TYR A 97 -0.77 -1.16 -11.59
N ILE A 98 0.38 -0.53 -11.35
CA ILE A 98 1.67 -1.19 -11.21
C ILE A 98 2.01 -1.32 -9.74
N VAL A 99 2.43 -2.51 -9.31
CA VAL A 99 2.89 -2.77 -7.95
C VAL A 99 4.37 -3.12 -7.98
N ARG A 100 5.19 -2.27 -7.38
CA ARG A 100 6.65 -2.44 -7.26
C ARG A 100 7.02 -3.05 -5.92
N LYS A 101 7.95 -4.00 -5.92
CA LYS A 101 8.51 -4.59 -4.71
C LYS A 101 9.81 -3.89 -4.32
N LYS A 102 9.85 -3.32 -3.11
CA LYS A 102 11.02 -2.69 -2.50
C LYS A 102 11.36 -3.42 -1.19
N GLY A 103 12.41 -4.24 -1.23
CA GLY A 103 12.72 -5.15 -0.12
C GLY A 103 11.60 -6.18 0.10
N PHE A 104 11.02 -6.20 1.30
CA PHE A 104 9.88 -7.07 1.64
C PHE A 104 8.52 -6.38 1.49
N LEU A 105 8.48 -5.10 1.13
CA LEU A 105 7.26 -4.32 0.98
C LEU A 105 6.91 -4.09 -0.49
N TYR A 106 5.62 -3.83 -0.71
CA TYR A 106 5.03 -3.55 -2.01
C TYR A 106 4.40 -2.16 -2.00
N PHE A 107 4.49 -1.46 -3.12
CA PHE A 107 3.94 -0.12 -3.32
C PHE A 107 3.24 -0.08 -4.66
N ALA A 108 2.05 0.50 -4.70
CA ALA A 108 1.25 0.61 -5.92
C ALA A 108 1.21 2.04 -6.41
N ASP A 109 1.16 2.20 -7.73
CA ASP A 109 0.94 3.46 -8.44
C ASP A 109 0.00 3.20 -9.63
N TYR A 110 -0.70 4.24 -10.07
CA TYR A 110 -1.48 4.17 -11.31
C TYR A 110 -0.55 3.91 -12.50
N TYR A 111 -0.91 2.97 -13.37
CA TYR A 111 -0.07 2.60 -14.52
C TYR A 111 -0.49 3.32 -15.81
N GLY A 112 -1.79 3.53 -16.01
CA GLY A 112 -2.34 4.08 -17.26
C GLY A 112 -3.13 3.08 -18.08
N GLU A 113 -3.76 3.59 -19.13
CA GLU A 113 -4.24 2.83 -20.28
C GLU A 113 -3.26 3.16 -21.42
N ALA A 114 -2.66 2.15 -22.05
CA ALA A 114 -1.73 2.35 -23.18
C ALA A 114 -2.47 2.67 -24.48
#